data_AF-A0A4P0YAV7-F1
#
_entry.id   AF-A0A4P0YAV7-F1
#
_cell.length_a   1.000
_cell.length_b   1.000
_cell.length_c   1.000
_cell.angle_alpha   90.00
_cell.angle_beta   90.00
_cell.angle_gamma   90.00
#
_symmetry.space_group_name_H-M   'P 1'
#
loop_
_entity.id
_entity.type
_entity.pdbx_description
1 polymer ?
#
loop_
_entity_poly.entity_id
_entity_poly.type
_entity_poly.pdbx_seq_one_letter_code
_entity_poly.pdbx_strand_id
1 'polypeptide(L)' 'MDYIETLYGLVRSRLAVAILPALYTTHLQDPALRVAHLQQPALARTVALMRGPQALPPLIEDCFSLLQAALR' A
#
# COMPACT_ATOMS: atom_id res chain seq x y z
N MET A 1 4.86 8.34 -4.77
CA MET A 1 5.10 6.95 -4.31
C MET A 1 6.29 6.87 -3.36
N ASP A 2 7.09 7.94 -3.27
CA ASP A 2 8.45 7.93 -2.69
C ASP A 2 8.52 7.79 -1.16
N TYR A 3 7.42 8.04 -0.45
CA TYR A 3 7.41 7.98 1.02
C TYR A 3 7.55 6.56 1.58
N ILE A 4 6.97 5.55 0.90
CA ILE A 4 6.97 4.16 1.41
C ILE A 4 8.32 3.51 1.15
N GLU A 5 8.91 3.76 -0.02
CA GLU A 5 10.27 3.31 -0.34
C GLU A 5 11.30 3.89 0.63
N THR A 6 11.15 5.17 0.98
CA THR A 6 12.01 5.83 1.98
C THR A 6 11.86 5.19 3.36
N LEU A 7 10.63 4.94 3.83
CA LEU A 7 10.40 4.31 5.14
C LEU A 7 10.96 2.87 5.18
N TYR A 8 10.76 2.11 4.12
CA TYR A 8 11.34 0.78 3.98
C TYR A 8 12.87 0.82 4.04
N GLY A 9 13.51 1.73 3.30
CA GLY A 9 14.96 1.91 3.30
C GLY A 9 15.54 2.25 4.67
N LEU A 10 14.85 3.08 5.46
CA LEU A 10 15.25 3.43 6.82
C LEU A 10 15.19 2.23 7.77
N VAL A 11 14.13 1.42 7.70
CA VAL A 11 14.00 0.20 8.52
C VAL A 11 15.05 -0.82 8.13
N ARG A 12 15.25 -1.05 6.83
CA ARG A 12 16.27 -2.00 6.31
C ARG A 12 17.69 -1.58 6.68
N SER A 13 17.96 -0.28 6.73
CA SER A 13 19.25 0.29 7.18
C SER A 13 19.42 0.31 8.70
N ARG A 14 18.45 -0.22 9.46
CA ARG A 14 18.44 -0.25 10.94
C ARG A 14 18.43 1.12 11.59
N LEU A 15 17.91 2.13 10.90
CA LEU A 15 17.81 3.51 11.39
C LEU A 15 16.46 3.82 12.04
N ALA A 16 15.45 2.96 11.85
CA ALA A 16 14.10 3.16 12.35
C ALA A 16 13.32 1.85 12.56
N VAL A 17 12.22 1.94 13.30
CA VAL A 17 11.12 0.96 13.31
C VAL A 17 9.90 1.64 12.71
N ALA A 18 9.18 0.97 11.81
CA ALA A 18 8.00 1.52 11.15
C ALA A 18 6.73 0.73 11.48
N ILE A 19 5.63 1.46 11.67
CA ILE A 19 4.28 0.90 11.66
C ILE A 19 3.69 1.19 10.28
N LEU A 20 3.40 0.13 9.52
CA LEU A 20 2.93 0.22 8.14
C LEU A 20 1.61 -0.54 7.98
N PRO A 21 0.70 -0.07 7.12
CA PRO A 21 -0.45 -0.86 6.69
C PRO A 21 -0.03 -2.26 6.20
N ALA A 22 -0.82 -3.27 6.54
CA ALA A 22 -0.55 -4.66 6.16
C ALA A 22 -0.39 -4.84 4.65
N LEU A 23 -1.10 -4.04 3.83
CA LEU A 23 -1.00 -4.08 2.37
C LEU A 23 0.42 -3.86 1.85
N TYR A 24 1.26 -3.10 2.57
CA TYR A 24 2.66 -2.87 2.18
C TYR A 24 3.62 -3.98 2.64
N THR A 25 3.21 -4.84 3.56
CA THR A 25 4.08 -5.86 4.17
C THR A 25 3.62 -7.29 3.89
N THR A 26 2.41 -7.51 3.37
CA THR A 26 1.79 -8.84 3.18
C THR A 26 2.65 -9.78 2.33
N HIS A 27 3.31 -9.26 1.30
CA HIS A 27 4.19 -10.04 0.40
C HIS A 27 5.64 -9.59 0.50
N LEU A 28 6.02 -8.87 1.56
CA LEU A 28 7.39 -8.42 1.73
C LEU A 28 8.29 -9.61 2.08
N GLN A 29 9.08 -10.06 1.11
CA GLN A 29 10.05 -11.14 1.26
C GLN A 29 11.46 -10.56 1.35
N ASP A 30 11.80 -10.01 2.53
CA ASP A 30 13.12 -9.48 2.81
C ASP A 30 13.74 -10.19 4.01
N PRO A 31 14.80 -11.01 3.81
CA PRO A 31 15.44 -11.73 4.91
C PRO A 31 16.11 -10.82 5.94
N ALA A 32 16.38 -9.56 5.60
CA ALA A 32 16.96 -8.59 6.53
C ALA A 32 15.92 -7.98 7.48
N LEU A 33 14.63 -8.22 7.27
CA LEU A 33 13.53 -7.61 8.02
C LEU A 33 12.63 -8.65 8.67
N ARG A 34 12.05 -8.27 9.81
CA ARG A 34 11.04 -9.07 10.51
C ARG A 34 9.76 -8.27 10.62
N VAL A 35 8.68 -8.80 10.05
CA VAL A 35 7.34 -8.22 10.17
C VAL A 35 6.63 -8.87 11.36
N ALA A 36 6.05 -8.05 12.23
CA ALA A 36 5.19 -8.51 13.31
C ALA A 36 3.80 -7.87 13.14
N HIS A 37 2.76 -8.70 13.09
CA HIS A 37 1.39 -8.22 12.99
C HIS A 37 0.90 -7.74 14.36
N LEU A 38 0.52 -6.47 14.44
CA LEU A 38 -0.04 -5.88 15.65
C LEU A 38 -1.48 -6.37 15.84
N GLN A 39 -1.79 -6.89 17.04
CA GLN A 39 -3.16 -7.29 17.38
C GLN A 39 -4.00 -6.09 17.81
N GLN A 40 -3.40 -5.11 18.51
CA GLN A 40 -4.04 -3.88 18.93
C GLN A 40 -3.05 -2.69 18.95
N PRO A 41 -3.52 -1.45 18.71
CA PRO A 41 -4.89 -1.09 18.32
C PRO A 41 -5.24 -1.57 16.91
N ALA A 42 -6.47 -2.06 16.72
CA ALA A 42 -6.96 -2.44 15.40
C ALA A 42 -7.30 -1.17 14.61
N LEU A 43 -6.40 -0.76 13.72
CA LEU A 43 -6.63 0.39 12.83
C LEU A 43 -7.12 -0.11 11.47
N ALA A 44 -8.44 -0.11 11.26
CA ALA A 44 -9.01 -0.41 9.95
C ALA A 44 -8.75 0.77 8.99
N ARG A 45 -7.88 0.57 8.00
CA ARG A 45 -7.70 1.49 6.87
C ARG A 45 -8.55 1.00 5.72
N THR A 46 -9.43 1.84 5.20
CA THR A 46 -10.12 1.57 3.93
C THR A 46 -9.16 1.79 2.77
N VAL A 47 -9.27 0.95 1.75
CA VAL A 47 -8.59 1.14 0.47
C VAL A 47 -9.57 1.84 -0.48
N ALA A 48 -9.11 2.85 -1.20
CA ALA A 48 -9.92 3.61 -2.14
C ALA A 48 -9.30 3.57 -3.53
N LEU A 49 -10.13 3.34 -4.55
CA LEU A 49 -9.78 3.56 -5.94
C LEU A 49 -10.02 5.03 -6.27
N MET A 50 -9.01 5.74 -6.75
CA MET A 50 -9.05 7.19 -6.98
C MET A 50 -8.77 7.52 -8.45
N ARG A 51 -9.49 8.52 -8.98
CA ARG A 51 -9.18 9.17 -10.25
C ARG A 51 -9.45 10.67 -10.16
N GLY A 52 -8.76 11.45 -10.99
CA GLY A 52 -9.05 12.87 -11.15
C GLY A 52 -10.39 13.10 -11.87
N PRO A 53 -10.94 14.32 -11.81
CA PRO A 53 -12.18 14.67 -12.50
C PRO A 53 -12.02 14.76 -14.03
N GLN A 54 -10.79 14.87 -14.54
CA GLN A 54 -10.52 14.93 -15.97
C GLN A 54 -10.76 13.58 -16.65
N ALA A 55 -11.13 13.61 -17.93
CA ALA A 55 -11.24 12.40 -18.74
C ALA A 55 -9.86 11.74 -18.87
N LEU A 56 -9.79 10.45 -18.55
CA LEU A 56 -8.59 9.66 -18.77
C LEU A 56 -8.60 9.06 -20.18
N PRO A 57 -7.43 8.67 -20.73
CA PRO A 57 -7.36 7.86 -21.93
C PRO A 57 -8.29 6.63 -21.85
N PRO A 58 -8.95 6.20 -22.94
CA PRO A 58 -10.00 5.17 -22.91
C PRO A 58 -9.60 3.89 -22.16
N LEU A 59 -8.39 3.37 -22.41
CA LEU A 59 -7.89 2.17 -21.73
C LEU A 59 -7.80 2.33 -20.21
N ILE A 60 -7.51 3.53 -19.71
CA ILE A 60 -7.42 3.79 -18.27
C ILE A 60 -8.84 3.85 -17.66
N GLU A 61 -9.81 4.41 -18.36
CA GLU A 61 -11.22 4.38 -17.93
C GLU A 61 -11.79 2.96 -17.91
N ASP A 62 -11.46 2.14 -18.92
CA ASP A 62 -11.86 0.74 -18.97
C ASP A 62 -11.26 -0.04 -17.79
N CYS A 63 -9.96 0.16 -17.52
CA CYS A 63 -9.29 -0.42 -16.35
C CYS A 63 -9.90 0.05 -15.03
N PHE A 64 -10.20 1.34 -14.88
CA PHE A 64 -10.83 1.87 -13.67
C PHE A 64 -12.21 1.23 -13.45
N SER A 65 -13.01 1.13 -14.50
CA SER A 65 -14.35 0.51 -14.47
C SER A 65 -14.27 -0.97 -14.10
N LEU A 66 -13.33 -1.71 -14.70
CA LEU A 66 -13.07 -3.11 -14.38
C LEU A 66 -12.68 -3.29 -12.90
N LEU A 67 -11.72 -2.50 -12.40
CA LEU A 67 -11.29 -2.55 -11.01
C LEU A 67 -12.42 -2.17 -10.05
N GLN A 68 -13.20 -1.15 -10.39
CA GLN A 68 -14.34 -0.74 -9.57
C GLN A 68 -15.42 -1.84 -9.50
N ALA A 69 -15.65 -2.58 -10.59
CA ALA A 69 -16.61 -3.68 -10.61
C ALA A 69 -16.10 -4.92 -9.87
N ALA A 70 -14.80 -5.21 -9.93
CA ALA A 70 -14.21 -6.39 -9.30
C ALA A 70 -13.93 -6.24 -7.79
N LEU A 71 -13.74 -4.99 -7.32
CA LEU A 71 -13.31 -4.68 -5.95
C LEU A 71 -14.42 -4.02 -5.10
N ARG A 72 -15.62 -3.82 -5.66
CA ARG A 72 -16.84 -3.47 -4.90
C ARG A 72 -17.61 -4.74 -4.55
#